data_AF-B1MZV8-F1
#
_entry.id   AF-B1MZV8-F1
#
_cell.length_a   1.000
_cell.length_b   1.000
_cell.length_c   1.000
_cell.angle_alpha   90.00
_cell.angle_beta   90.00
_cell.angle_gamma   90.00
#
_symmetry.space_group_name_H-M   'P 1'
#
loop_
_entity.id
_entity.type
_entity.pdbx_description
1 polymer ?
#
loop_
_entity_poly.entity_id
_entity_poly.type
_entity_poly.pdbx_seq_one_letter_code
_entity_poly.pdbx_strand_id
1 'polypeptide(L)'
;MNINDYDKILQTNFQVNSFALTLLRDGLLKNLLQEDYPHILYWAGKEIARQFPTDALASVVDFFKNAGFGDLEIASQDSKNQRWSLTGDLVQQRLARDKTADFSLEAGFLAQQLEVQTGAIAEATFKIMKKNIGVSFEVVTDLNETVDVSDIKQRVAARESFLKKTHASVEHAKLVELRDDGDISREQSITDSLLAFKFDDVISPAEERTSLSALSSEEEIDPFNFPTNTNKDSQSPFS
;
A
#
# COMPACT_ATOMS: atom_id res chain seq x y z
N MET A 1 4.79 -5.76 3.56
CA MET A 1 3.79 -6.64 4.21
C MET A 1 3.86 -8.00 3.53
N ASN A 2 3.70 -9.12 4.24
CA ASN A 2 3.74 -10.44 3.63
C ASN A 2 2.33 -10.79 3.11
N ILE A 3 2.16 -11.36 1.91
CA ILE A 3 0.80 -11.66 1.36
C ILE A 3 0.00 -12.66 2.21
N ASN A 4 0.66 -13.42 3.09
CA ASN A 4 -0.01 -14.27 4.09
C ASN A 4 -0.78 -13.44 5.11
N ASP A 5 -0.32 -12.22 5.37
CA ASP A 5 -1.03 -11.26 6.19
C ASP A 5 -2.23 -10.73 5.43
N TYR A 6 -2.16 -10.63 4.09
CA TYR A 6 -3.28 -10.20 3.26
C TYR A 6 -4.45 -11.18 3.33
N ASP A 7 -4.22 -12.48 3.10
CA ASP A 7 -5.29 -13.48 3.21
C ASP A 7 -5.90 -13.53 4.62
N LYS A 8 -5.06 -13.38 5.66
CA LYS A 8 -5.53 -13.28 7.05
C LYS A 8 -6.35 -12.02 7.30
N ILE A 9 -5.95 -10.89 6.73
CA ILE A 9 -6.69 -9.62 6.82
C ILE A 9 -8.04 -9.76 6.11
N LEU A 10 -8.07 -10.35 4.91
CA LEU A 10 -9.31 -10.61 4.17
C LEU A 10 -10.24 -11.60 4.90
N GLN A 11 -9.69 -12.56 5.64
CA GLN A 11 -10.47 -13.49 6.47
C GLN A 11 -11.00 -12.86 7.76
N THR A 12 -10.52 -11.67 8.12
CA THR A 12 -10.97 -10.97 9.32
C THR A 12 -12.24 -10.18 9.00
N ASN A 13 -13.35 -10.46 9.70
CA ASN A 13 -14.60 -9.70 9.59
C ASN A 13 -14.51 -8.36 10.35
N PHE A 14 -13.60 -7.48 9.95
CA PHE A 14 -13.47 -6.12 10.50
C PHE A 14 -13.96 -5.09 9.48
N GLN A 15 -15.01 -4.34 9.82
CA GLN A 15 -15.51 -3.26 8.98
C GLN A 15 -14.72 -1.98 9.25
N VAL A 16 -13.99 -1.51 8.25
CA VAL A 16 -13.31 -0.21 8.28
C VAL A 16 -14.25 0.84 7.70
N ASN A 17 -14.44 1.96 8.40
CA ASN A 17 -15.24 3.06 7.84
C ASN A 17 -14.51 3.75 6.68
N SER A 18 -15.26 4.30 5.73
CA SER A 18 -14.67 5.02 4.59
C SER A 18 -13.86 6.26 5.00
N PHE A 19 -14.14 6.80 6.18
CA PHE A 19 -13.42 7.94 6.75
C PHE A 19 -11.94 7.63 7.00
N ALA A 20 -11.58 6.45 7.50
CA ALA A 20 -10.20 6.10 7.78
C ALA A 20 -9.32 6.14 6.51
N LEU A 21 -9.77 5.53 5.43
CA LEU A 21 -9.08 5.58 4.13
C LEU A 21 -9.01 7.00 3.59
N THR A 22 -10.11 7.73 3.68
CA THR A 22 -10.19 9.12 3.21
C THR A 22 -9.23 10.04 3.98
N LEU A 23 -9.15 9.87 5.30
CA LEU A 23 -8.28 10.66 6.17
C LEU A 23 -6.81 10.43 5.82
N LEU A 24 -6.40 9.17 5.68
CA LEU A 24 -5.02 8.84 5.34
C LEU A 24 -4.68 9.27 3.91
N ARG A 25 -5.53 8.93 2.94
CA ARG A 25 -5.25 9.18 1.52
C ARG A 25 -5.46 10.63 1.11
N ASP A 26 -6.68 11.13 1.25
CA ASP A 26 -7.04 12.46 0.73
C ASP A 26 -6.73 13.59 1.73
N GLY A 27 -6.44 13.26 2.99
CA GLY A 27 -6.03 14.21 4.03
C GLY A 27 -4.52 14.20 4.23
N LEU A 28 -4.00 13.17 4.90
CA LEU A 28 -2.61 13.08 5.33
C LEU A 28 -1.64 13.03 4.15
N LEU A 29 -1.78 12.05 3.23
CA LEU A 29 -0.87 11.91 2.10
C LEU A 29 -0.91 13.12 1.18
N LYS A 30 -2.10 13.66 0.89
CA LYS A 30 -2.23 14.89 0.08
C LYS A 30 -1.47 16.07 0.70
N ASN A 31 -1.49 16.20 2.03
CA ASN A 31 -0.76 17.26 2.73
C ASN A 31 0.77 17.00 2.76
N LEU A 32 1.19 15.76 2.99
CA LEU A 32 2.62 15.41 3.06
C LEU A 32 3.32 15.51 1.70
N LEU A 33 2.66 15.07 0.63
CA LEU A 33 3.27 14.93 -0.70
C LEU A 33 3.04 16.15 -1.59
N GLN A 34 2.09 17.02 -1.26
CA GLN A 34 1.83 18.29 -1.94
C GLN A 34 1.73 18.15 -3.47
N GLU A 35 2.59 18.82 -4.23
CA GLU A 35 2.60 18.82 -5.70
C GLU A 35 3.01 17.47 -6.30
N ASP A 36 3.82 16.68 -5.59
CA ASP A 36 4.24 15.35 -6.02
C ASP A 36 3.20 14.26 -5.74
N TYR A 37 2.11 14.60 -5.04
CA TYR A 37 1.07 13.64 -4.63
C TYR A 37 0.57 12.75 -5.79
N PRO A 38 0.19 13.26 -6.97
CA PRO A 38 -0.24 12.40 -8.08
C PRO A 38 0.87 11.48 -8.59
N HIS A 39 2.08 12.01 -8.75
CA HIS A 39 3.23 11.27 -9.28
C HIS A 39 3.67 10.13 -8.34
N ILE A 40 3.75 10.42 -7.04
CA ILE A 40 4.12 9.44 -6.02
C ILE A 40 3.01 8.39 -5.88
N LEU A 41 1.73 8.78 -5.92
CA LEU A 41 0.64 7.80 -5.90
C LEU A 41 0.64 6.90 -7.14
N TYR A 42 0.94 7.45 -8.32
CA TYR A 42 1.08 6.64 -9.53
C TYR A 42 2.17 5.58 -9.39
N TRP A 43 3.35 5.98 -8.91
CA TRP A 43 4.44 5.05 -8.64
C TRP A 43 4.06 4.03 -7.55
N ALA A 44 3.40 4.46 -6.48
CA ALA A 44 2.93 3.59 -5.41
C ALA A 44 1.91 2.56 -5.93
N GLY A 45 1.05 2.95 -6.87
CA GLY A 45 0.11 2.06 -7.54
C GLY A 45 0.83 0.96 -8.31
N LYS A 46 1.84 1.33 -9.10
CA LYS A 46 2.71 0.37 -9.81
C LYS A 46 3.38 -0.57 -8.80
N GLU A 47 3.90 -0.03 -7.71
CA GLU A 47 4.58 -0.83 -6.69
C GLU A 47 3.64 -1.81 -5.96
N ILE A 48 2.41 -1.40 -5.65
CA ILE A 48 1.38 -2.30 -5.09
C ILE A 48 1.09 -3.43 -6.08
N ALA A 49 0.92 -3.15 -7.37
CA ALA A 49 0.69 -4.19 -8.37
C ALA A 49 1.84 -5.19 -8.51
N ARG A 50 3.10 -4.80 -8.26
CA ARG A 50 4.24 -5.73 -8.22
C ARG A 50 4.22 -6.64 -6.99
N GLN A 51 3.69 -6.13 -5.88
CA GLN A 51 3.56 -6.89 -4.62
C GLN A 51 2.32 -7.80 -4.63
N PHE A 52 1.26 -7.38 -5.35
CA PHE A 52 -0.01 -8.07 -5.51
C PHE A 52 -0.34 -8.29 -7.00
N PRO A 53 0.48 -9.08 -7.72
CA PRO A 53 0.24 -9.36 -9.12
C PRO A 53 -1.02 -10.22 -9.27
N THR A 54 -1.77 -9.94 -10.34
CA THR A 54 -3.04 -10.63 -10.61
C THR A 54 -2.95 -11.44 -11.89
N ASP A 55 -3.38 -12.70 -11.83
CA ASP A 55 -3.27 -13.63 -12.97
C ASP A 55 -4.36 -13.42 -14.03
N ALA A 56 -5.47 -12.78 -13.66
CA ALA A 56 -6.62 -12.56 -14.53
C ALA A 56 -7.28 -11.21 -14.27
N LEU A 57 -8.00 -10.70 -15.27
CA LEU A 57 -8.77 -9.45 -15.17
C LEU A 57 -9.81 -9.49 -14.05
N ALA A 58 -10.42 -10.66 -13.81
CA ALA A 58 -11.35 -10.84 -12.69
C ALA A 58 -10.66 -10.61 -11.34
N SER A 59 -9.41 -11.06 -11.19
CA SER A 59 -8.62 -10.85 -9.98
C SER A 59 -8.27 -9.38 -9.76
N VAL A 60 -8.13 -8.58 -10.83
CA VAL A 60 -7.99 -7.12 -10.74
C VAL A 60 -9.26 -6.50 -10.14
N VAL A 61 -10.43 -6.92 -10.61
CA VAL A 61 -11.73 -6.44 -10.10
C VAL A 61 -11.89 -6.80 -8.61
N ASP A 62 -11.61 -8.05 -8.25
CA ASP A 62 -11.67 -8.51 -6.86
C ASP A 62 -10.68 -7.75 -5.96
N PHE A 63 -9.47 -7.47 -6.46
CA PHE A 63 -8.48 -6.67 -5.75
C PHE A 63 -9.00 -5.27 -5.46
N PHE A 64 -9.57 -4.57 -6.45
CA PHE A 64 -10.11 -3.22 -6.27
C PHE A 64 -11.22 -3.17 -5.21
N LYS A 65 -12.09 -4.18 -5.21
CA LYS A 65 -13.15 -4.33 -4.23
C LYS A 65 -12.59 -4.56 -2.83
N ASN A 66 -11.65 -5.50 -2.69
CA ASN A 66 -11.05 -5.86 -1.41
C ASN A 66 -10.12 -4.78 -0.84
N ALA A 67 -9.43 -4.03 -1.70
CA ALA A 67 -8.59 -2.89 -1.33
C ALA A 67 -9.41 -1.63 -0.98
N GLY A 68 -10.74 -1.66 -1.18
CA GLY A 68 -11.61 -0.51 -0.96
C GLY A 68 -11.37 0.63 -1.95
N PHE A 69 -10.86 0.33 -3.15
CA PHE A 69 -10.65 1.33 -4.21
C PHE A 69 -11.96 1.67 -4.94
N GLY A 70 -12.90 0.73 -4.97
CA GLY A 70 -14.22 0.89 -5.57
C GLY A 70 -14.61 -0.30 -6.44
N ASP A 71 -15.71 -0.15 -7.15
CA ASP A 71 -16.24 -1.16 -8.07
C ASP A 71 -15.66 -0.93 -9.47
N LEU A 72 -14.78 -1.84 -9.90
CA LEU A 72 -14.08 -1.76 -11.17
C LEU A 72 -14.73 -2.67 -12.22
N GLU A 73 -14.94 -2.14 -13.42
CA GLU A 73 -15.48 -2.89 -14.56
C GLU A 73 -14.62 -2.65 -15.82
N ILE A 74 -14.42 -3.69 -16.62
CA ILE A 74 -13.75 -3.55 -17.91
C ILE A 74 -14.75 -3.08 -18.97
N ALA A 75 -14.46 -1.94 -19.60
CA ALA A 75 -15.32 -1.37 -20.65
C ALA A 75 -14.94 -1.89 -22.04
N SER A 76 -13.64 -2.06 -22.31
CA SER A 76 -13.14 -2.64 -23.55
C SER A 76 -11.71 -3.11 -23.39
N GLN A 77 -11.31 -4.12 -24.14
CA GLN A 77 -9.93 -4.59 -24.21
C GLN A 77 -9.55 -4.95 -25.64
N ASP A 78 -8.33 -4.58 -26.00
CA ASP A 78 -7.64 -5.06 -27.19
C ASP A 78 -6.21 -5.51 -26.81
N SER A 79 -5.37 -5.86 -27.79
CA SER A 79 -4.01 -6.34 -27.54
C SER A 79 -3.06 -5.28 -26.98
N LYS A 80 -3.36 -3.99 -27.18
CA LYS A 80 -2.52 -2.85 -26.80
C LYS A 80 -3.14 -1.94 -25.74
N ASN A 81 -4.45 -2.03 -25.54
CA ASN A 81 -5.19 -1.09 -24.73
C ASN A 81 -6.25 -1.79 -23.89
N GLN A 82 -6.49 -1.24 -22.71
CA GLN A 82 -7.61 -1.57 -21.86
C GLN A 82 -8.31 -0.30 -21.42
N ARG A 83 -9.65 -0.34 -21.37
CA ARG A 83 -10.46 0.72 -20.77
C ARG A 83 -11.25 0.16 -19.62
N TRP A 84 -11.22 0.89 -18.51
CA TRP A 84 -11.88 0.51 -17.27
C TRP A 84 -12.79 1.63 -16.78
N SER A 85 -13.83 1.26 -16.05
CA SER A 85 -14.73 2.16 -15.33
C SER A 85 -14.65 1.84 -13.85
N LEU A 86 -14.45 2.86 -13.02
CA LEU A 86 -14.42 2.76 -11.57
C LEU A 86 -15.58 3.57 -10.98
N THR A 87 -16.38 2.90 -10.17
CA THR A 87 -17.57 3.44 -9.51
C THR A 87 -17.61 2.98 -8.04
N GLY A 88 -18.76 3.12 -7.38
CA GLY A 88 -18.95 2.74 -5.97
C GLY A 88 -18.98 3.93 -5.01
N ASP A 89 -19.41 3.67 -3.78
CA ASP A 89 -19.76 4.70 -2.79
C ASP A 89 -18.58 5.60 -2.41
N LEU A 90 -17.39 5.03 -2.21
CA LEU A 90 -16.19 5.81 -1.87
C LEU A 90 -15.82 6.77 -3.01
N VAL A 91 -15.89 6.31 -4.26
CA VAL A 91 -15.58 7.11 -5.45
C VAL A 91 -16.58 8.26 -5.57
N GLN A 92 -17.87 7.98 -5.38
CA GLN A 92 -18.91 9.01 -5.39
C GLN A 92 -18.68 10.05 -4.29
N GLN A 93 -18.37 9.61 -3.06
CA GLN A 93 -18.06 10.51 -1.94
C GLN A 93 -16.86 11.41 -2.24
N ARG A 94 -15.77 10.84 -2.78
CA ARG A 94 -14.56 11.59 -3.16
C ARG A 94 -14.86 12.63 -4.23
N LEU A 95 -15.57 12.25 -5.30
CA LEU A 95 -15.96 13.14 -6.39
C LEU A 95 -17.04 14.16 -6.00
N ALA A 96 -17.85 13.90 -4.97
CA ALA A 96 -18.80 14.86 -4.43
C ALA A 96 -18.08 15.97 -3.66
N ARG A 97 -17.05 15.62 -2.88
CA ARG A 97 -16.25 16.57 -2.10
C ARG A 97 -15.24 17.34 -2.94
N ASP A 98 -14.57 16.67 -3.87
CA ASP A 98 -13.51 17.25 -4.69
C ASP A 98 -13.68 16.81 -6.15
N LYS A 99 -14.08 17.75 -7.02
CA LYS A 99 -14.25 17.50 -8.47
C LYS A 99 -12.92 17.31 -9.20
N THR A 100 -11.80 17.53 -8.51
CA THR A 100 -10.43 17.31 -8.98
C THR A 100 -9.74 16.20 -8.20
N ALA A 101 -10.50 15.32 -7.54
CA ALA A 101 -9.95 14.19 -6.82
C ALA A 101 -9.05 13.33 -7.72
N ASP A 102 -7.93 12.89 -7.15
CA ASP A 102 -6.90 12.15 -7.85
C ASP A 102 -7.10 10.62 -7.74
N PHE A 103 -6.87 9.94 -8.85
CA PHE A 103 -6.96 8.48 -9.00
C PHE A 103 -5.66 7.90 -9.60
N SER A 104 -4.53 8.57 -9.37
CA SER A 104 -3.24 8.17 -9.90
C SER A 104 -2.78 6.83 -9.32
N LEU A 105 -3.13 6.53 -8.05
CA LEU A 105 -2.87 5.24 -7.41
C LEU A 105 -3.48 4.07 -8.20
N GLU A 106 -4.77 4.17 -8.54
CA GLU A 106 -5.49 3.16 -9.30
C GLU A 106 -4.96 3.07 -10.74
N ALA A 107 -4.65 4.21 -11.36
CA ALA A 107 -4.06 4.25 -12.70
C ALA A 107 -2.72 3.51 -12.73
N GLY A 108 -1.82 3.80 -11.78
CA GLY A 108 -0.52 3.13 -11.69
C GLY A 108 -0.64 1.63 -11.48
N PHE A 109 -1.59 1.20 -10.64
CA PHE A 109 -1.87 -0.23 -10.46
C PHE A 109 -2.29 -0.88 -11.78
N LEU A 110 -3.27 -0.31 -12.49
CA LEU A 110 -3.75 -0.86 -13.77
C LEU A 110 -2.67 -0.87 -14.86
N ALA A 111 -1.83 0.16 -14.92
CA ALA A 111 -0.69 0.21 -15.83
C ALA A 111 0.27 -0.96 -15.60
N GLN A 112 0.68 -1.19 -14.35
CA GLN A 112 1.61 -2.27 -14.04
C GLN A 112 1.00 -3.66 -14.28
N GLN A 113 -0.31 -3.84 -14.07
CA GLN A 113 -0.96 -5.12 -14.40
C GLN A 113 -0.91 -5.40 -15.90
N LEU A 114 -1.18 -4.39 -16.75
CA LEU A 114 -1.05 -4.57 -18.20
C LEU A 114 0.40 -4.86 -18.60
N GLU A 115 1.37 -4.16 -18.02
CA GLU A 115 2.81 -4.38 -18.28
C GLU A 115 3.24 -5.83 -17.96
N VAL A 116 2.78 -6.39 -16.83
CA VAL A 116 3.05 -7.79 -16.46
C VAL A 116 2.38 -8.77 -17.43
N GLN A 117 1.16 -8.45 -17.87
CA GLN A 117 0.40 -9.25 -18.81
C GLN A 117 1.04 -9.30 -20.20
N THR A 118 1.50 -8.16 -20.71
CA THR A 118 2.02 -8.01 -22.08
C THR A 118 3.54 -8.22 -22.17
N GLY A 119 4.26 -8.01 -21.07
CA GLY A 119 5.73 -7.96 -21.08
C GLY A 119 6.27 -6.72 -21.79
N ALA A 120 5.49 -5.64 -21.84
CA ALA A 120 5.83 -4.41 -22.55
C ALA A 120 5.40 -3.19 -21.74
N ILE A 121 6.12 -2.06 -21.88
CA ILE A 121 5.87 -0.85 -21.10
C ILE A 121 4.41 -0.44 -21.25
N ALA A 122 3.76 -0.14 -20.12
CA ALA A 122 2.39 0.33 -20.10
C ALA A 122 2.21 1.56 -19.21
N GLU A 123 1.31 2.42 -19.65
CA GLU A 123 0.95 3.67 -18.99
C GLU A 123 -0.56 3.80 -18.92
N ALA A 124 -1.06 4.40 -17.84
CA ALA A 124 -2.48 4.63 -17.63
C ALA A 124 -2.79 6.09 -17.40
N THR A 125 -3.91 6.54 -17.97
CA THR A 125 -4.50 7.84 -17.70
C THR A 125 -5.92 7.68 -17.19
N PHE A 126 -6.43 8.68 -16.47
CA PHE A 126 -7.80 8.67 -15.97
C PHE A 126 -8.54 9.96 -16.29
N LYS A 127 -9.87 9.86 -16.40
CA LYS A 127 -10.78 11.00 -16.62
C LYS A 127 -12.01 10.82 -15.75
N ILE A 128 -12.48 11.91 -15.15
CA ILE A 128 -13.73 11.91 -14.38
C ILE A 128 -14.90 11.91 -15.37
N MET A 129 -15.83 10.98 -15.18
CA MET A 129 -17.00 10.84 -16.04
C MET A 129 -18.05 11.92 -15.74
N LYS A 130 -18.60 12.56 -16.78
CA LYS A 130 -19.58 13.65 -16.63
C LYS A 130 -21.03 13.19 -16.44
N LYS A 131 -21.38 12.01 -16.97
CA LYS A 131 -22.77 11.50 -17.02
C LYS A 131 -23.05 10.42 -15.97
N ASN A 132 -22.13 9.48 -15.82
CA ASN A 132 -22.15 8.49 -14.76
C ASN A 132 -21.15 8.94 -13.70
N ILE A 133 -21.53 8.99 -12.43
CA ILE A 133 -20.61 9.41 -11.36
C ILE A 133 -19.54 8.32 -11.19
N GLY A 134 -18.33 8.60 -11.67
CA GLY A 134 -17.22 7.66 -11.62
C GLY A 134 -16.00 8.15 -12.40
N VAL A 135 -15.04 7.24 -12.59
CA VAL A 135 -13.77 7.52 -13.26
C VAL A 135 -13.55 6.50 -14.38
N SER A 136 -13.16 6.96 -15.56
CA SER A 136 -12.74 6.10 -16.65
C SER A 136 -11.21 6.07 -16.74
N PHE A 137 -10.63 4.88 -16.86
CA PHE A 137 -9.21 4.69 -17.11
C PHE A 137 -8.96 4.24 -18.54
N GLU A 138 -7.88 4.73 -19.12
CA GLU A 138 -7.34 4.29 -20.41
C GLU A 138 -5.89 3.87 -20.18
N VAL A 139 -5.64 2.57 -20.34
CA VAL A 139 -4.34 1.93 -20.16
C VAL A 139 -3.84 1.52 -21.54
N VAL A 140 -2.63 1.92 -21.89
CA VAL A 140 -2.01 1.69 -23.20
C VAL A 140 -0.63 1.08 -23.03
N THR A 141 -0.23 0.20 -23.94
CA THR A 141 1.10 -0.43 -23.95
C THR A 141 1.76 -0.27 -25.31
N ASP A 142 3.08 -0.14 -25.33
CA ASP A 142 3.87 -0.21 -26.56
C ASP A 142 4.55 -1.57 -26.68
N LEU A 143 3.98 -2.45 -27.51
CA LEU A 143 4.51 -3.79 -27.75
C LEU A 143 5.92 -3.82 -28.38
N ASN A 144 6.45 -2.68 -28.84
CA ASN A 144 7.83 -2.60 -29.33
C ASN A 144 8.84 -2.37 -28.19
N GLU A 145 8.39 -1.85 -27.05
CA GLU A 145 9.22 -1.57 -25.88
C GLU A 145 8.98 -2.63 -24.81
N THR A 146 9.69 -3.76 -24.94
CA THR A 146 9.54 -4.90 -24.03
C THR A 146 10.22 -4.65 -22.68
N VAL A 147 9.61 -5.17 -21.61
CA VAL A 147 10.12 -5.13 -20.24
C VAL A 147 10.32 -6.54 -19.72
N ASP A 148 11.43 -6.78 -19.03
CA ASP A 148 11.64 -8.04 -18.33
C ASP A 148 10.78 -8.10 -17.06
N VAL A 149 9.68 -8.84 -17.14
CA VAL A 149 8.76 -9.10 -16.02
C VAL A 149 8.98 -10.48 -15.39
N SER A 150 10.08 -11.17 -15.74
CA SER A 150 10.35 -12.53 -15.28
C SER A 150 10.57 -12.62 -13.77
N ASP A 151 11.27 -11.66 -13.17
CA ASP A 151 11.47 -11.60 -11.70
C ASP A 151 10.14 -11.52 -10.95
N ILE A 152 9.23 -10.65 -11.40
CA ILE A 152 7.88 -10.53 -10.80
C ILE A 152 7.17 -11.87 -10.87
N LYS A 153 7.14 -12.52 -12.03
CA LYS A 153 6.50 -13.84 -12.22
C LYS A 153 7.16 -14.94 -11.38
N GLN A 154 8.48 -14.94 -11.27
CA GLN A 154 9.22 -15.90 -10.45
C GLN A 154 8.93 -15.71 -8.95
N ARG A 155 8.87 -14.46 -8.48
CA ARG A 155 8.51 -14.13 -7.09
C ARG A 155 7.11 -14.64 -6.77
N VAL A 156 6.17 -14.51 -7.69
CA VAL A 156 4.81 -15.08 -7.55
C VAL A 156 4.82 -16.59 -7.51
N ALA A 157 5.51 -17.25 -8.44
CA ALA A 157 5.57 -18.70 -8.46
C ALA A 157 6.22 -19.27 -7.19
N ALA A 158 7.33 -18.66 -6.73
CA ALA A 158 7.97 -19.01 -5.47
C ALA A 158 7.02 -18.80 -4.29
N ARG A 159 6.26 -17.70 -4.30
CA ARG A 159 5.24 -17.36 -3.31
C ARG A 159 4.14 -18.43 -3.23
N GLU A 160 3.47 -18.73 -4.33
CA GLU A 160 2.41 -19.76 -4.42
C GLU A 160 2.92 -21.12 -3.92
N SER A 161 4.14 -21.49 -4.30
CA SER A 161 4.76 -22.72 -3.84
C SER A 161 4.96 -22.76 -2.33
N PHE A 162 5.27 -21.62 -1.70
CA PHE A 162 5.42 -21.49 -0.26
C PHE A 162 4.06 -21.57 0.44
N LEU A 163 3.04 -20.86 -0.07
CA LEU A 163 1.67 -20.88 0.45
C LEU A 163 1.12 -22.31 0.51
N LYS A 164 1.20 -23.04 -0.61
CA LYS A 164 0.71 -24.41 -0.71
C LYS A 164 1.38 -25.35 0.30
N LYS A 165 2.70 -25.20 0.52
CA LYS A 165 3.43 -25.96 1.54
C LYS A 165 2.95 -25.63 2.95
N THR A 166 2.72 -24.34 3.26
CA THR A 166 2.24 -23.93 4.57
C THR A 166 0.82 -24.43 4.86
N HIS A 167 -0.09 -24.38 3.87
CA HIS A 167 -1.44 -24.91 4.02
C HIS A 167 -1.46 -26.43 4.24
N ALA A 168 -0.64 -27.19 3.51
CA ALA A 168 -0.51 -28.64 3.70
C ALA A 168 0.02 -29.01 5.10
N SER A 169 0.97 -28.24 5.64
CA SER A 169 1.52 -28.46 6.98
C SER A 169 0.51 -28.16 8.09
N VAL A 170 -0.36 -27.16 7.90
CA VAL A 170 -1.42 -26.79 8.85
C VAL A 170 -2.57 -27.82 8.86
N GLU A 171 -2.92 -28.44 7.74
CA GLU A 171 -3.88 -29.55 7.73
C GLU A 171 -3.36 -30.80 8.46
N HIS A 172 -2.07 -31.11 8.32
CA HIS A 172 -1.45 -32.21 9.07
C HIS A 172 -1.39 -31.94 10.59
N ALA A 173 -1.29 -30.68 11.02
CA ALA A 173 -1.31 -30.32 12.44
C ALA A 173 -2.70 -30.41 13.09
N LYS A 174 -3.78 -30.58 12.30
CA LYS A 174 -5.17 -30.64 12.81
C LYS A 174 -5.62 -32.04 13.26
N LEU A 175 -4.77 -33.06 13.11
CA LEU A 175 -4.98 -34.42 13.63
C LEU A 175 -4.13 -34.66 14.90
N VAL A 176 -4.43 -33.92 15.95
CA VAL A 176 -4.16 -34.37 17.32
C VAL A 176 -5.51 -34.34 18.03
N GLU A 177 -6.07 -35.52 18.27
CA GLU A 177 -7.32 -35.68 18.99
C GLU A 177 -7.21 -34.95 20.33
N LEU A 178 -8.13 -34.00 20.56
CA LEU A 178 -8.33 -33.38 21.86
C LEU A 178 -8.72 -34.51 22.82
N ARG A 179 -7.82 -34.84 23.74
CA ARG A 179 -8.18 -35.61 24.93
C ARG A 179 -9.28 -34.85 25.65
N ASP A 180 -10.42 -35.53 25.81
CA ASP A 180 -11.53 -35.11 26.64
C ASP A 180 -11.10 -35.18 28.11
N ASP A 181 -10.45 -34.11 28.59
CA ASP A 181 -10.30 -33.87 30.02
C ASP A 181 -11.24 -32.71 30.38
N GLY A 182 -12.35 -33.10 31.02
CA GLY A 182 -13.31 -32.19 31.60
C GLY A 182 -12.69 -31.31 32.69
N ASP A 183 -13.34 -30.17 32.89
CA ASP A 183 -13.05 -29.14 33.90
C ASP A 183 -11.74 -28.36 33.75
N ILE A 184 -11.79 -27.25 33.00
CA ILE A 184 -11.14 -25.99 33.41
C ILE A 184 -11.81 -24.79 32.75
N SER A 185 -12.18 -23.81 33.59
CA SER A 185 -12.88 -22.57 33.21
C SER A 185 -12.01 -21.70 32.30
N ARG A 186 -12.53 -21.38 31.12
CA ARG A 186 -11.84 -20.71 29.99
C ARG A 186 -11.29 -19.31 30.27
N GLU A 187 -11.60 -18.69 31.41
CA GLU A 187 -11.17 -17.32 31.71
C GLU A 187 -9.81 -17.24 32.42
N GLN A 188 -9.33 -18.31 33.06
CA GLN A 188 -8.02 -18.31 33.76
C GLN A 188 -6.83 -18.59 32.82
N SER A 189 -7.07 -19.26 31.69
CA SER A 189 -5.99 -19.65 30.75
C SER A 189 -5.40 -18.48 29.96
N ILE A 190 -6.18 -17.43 29.71
CA ILE A 190 -5.73 -16.26 28.94
C ILE A 190 -4.89 -15.33 29.83
N THR A 191 -5.27 -15.19 31.10
CA THR A 191 -4.59 -14.30 32.05
C THR A 191 -3.21 -14.82 32.43
N ASP A 192 -3.05 -16.13 32.66
CA ASP A 192 -1.72 -16.73 32.91
C ASP A 192 -0.79 -16.66 31.70
N SER A 193 -1.33 -16.76 30.48
CA SER A 193 -0.55 -16.66 29.24
C SER A 193 -0.05 -15.22 28.98
N LEU A 194 -0.79 -14.21 29.44
CA LEU A 194 -0.40 -12.79 29.35
C LEU A 194 0.57 -12.38 30.46
N LEU A 195 0.46 -12.98 31.65
CA LEU A 195 1.38 -12.76 32.77
C LEU A 195 2.74 -13.45 32.59
N ALA A 196 2.81 -14.50 31.76
CA ALA A 196 4.06 -15.18 31.41
C ALA A 196 4.93 -14.41 30.39
N PHE A 197 4.40 -13.37 29.74
CA PHE A 197 5.19 -12.46 28.90
C PHE A 197 5.97 -11.49 29.79
N LYS A 198 7.18 -11.89 30.20
CA LYS A 198 8.15 -10.96 30.78
C LYS A 198 8.77 -10.11 29.68
N PHE A 199 8.37 -8.84 29.61
CA PHE A 199 8.91 -7.84 28.68
C PHE A 199 10.38 -7.46 28.95
N ASP A 200 10.97 -7.95 30.05
CA ASP A 200 12.36 -7.67 30.42
C ASP A 200 13.40 -8.53 29.68
N ASP A 201 13.00 -9.59 28.97
CA ASP A 201 13.92 -10.49 28.24
C ASP A 201 14.15 -10.09 26.77
N VAL A 202 13.69 -8.91 26.34
CA VAL A 202 14.06 -8.35 25.03
C VAL A 202 15.49 -7.80 25.13
N ILE A 203 16.47 -8.65 24.86
CA ILE A 203 17.86 -8.24 24.67
C ILE A 203 17.95 -7.37 23.42
N SER A 204 18.15 -6.06 23.60
CA SER A 204 18.58 -5.17 22.51
C SER A 204 19.91 -5.68 21.94
N PRO A 205 20.11 -5.69 20.60
CA PRO A 205 21.39 -6.07 20.01
C PRO A 205 22.50 -5.18 20.56
N ALA A 206 23.61 -5.79 20.98
CA ALA A 206 24.77 -5.06 21.48
C ALA A 206 25.34 -4.16 20.38
N GLU A 207 25.42 -2.86 20.66
CA GLU A 207 26.16 -1.90 19.83
C GLU A 207 27.65 -2.27 19.84
N GLU A 208 28.20 -2.61 18.68
CA GLU A 208 29.65 -2.63 18.47
C GLU A 208 30.21 -1.23 18.65
N ARG A 209 30.78 -0.96 19.82
CA ARG A 209 31.56 0.24 20.09
C ARG A 209 32.88 0.16 19.34
N THR A 210 32.93 0.73 18.15
CA THR A 210 34.21 1.15 17.56
C THR A 210 34.71 2.36 18.33
N SER A 211 35.91 2.22 18.88
CA SER A 211 36.59 3.21 19.71
C SER A 211 36.98 4.44 18.88
N LEU A 212 36.35 5.58 19.18
CA LEU A 212 36.89 6.91 18.84
C LEU A 212 36.81 7.80 20.08
N SER A 213 37.91 7.85 20.82
CA SER A 213 38.22 9.01 21.66
C SER A 213 39.24 9.86 20.92
N ALA A 214 38.84 11.08 20.55
CA ALA A 214 39.59 12.31 20.75
C ALA A 214 39.01 13.43 19.88
N LEU A 215 38.16 14.28 20.46
CA LEU A 215 38.40 15.73 20.59
C LEU A 215 37.11 16.43 21.03
N SER A 216 37.26 17.12 22.14
CA SER A 216 36.34 18.01 22.83
C SER A 216 36.05 19.29 22.05
N SER A 217 34.78 19.67 21.95
CA SER A 217 34.31 21.05 22.16
C SER A 217 32.79 21.05 22.23
N GLU A 218 32.26 21.48 23.38
CA GLU A 218 30.83 21.65 23.65
C GLU A 218 30.26 22.79 22.78
N GLU A 219 29.20 22.51 22.03
CA GLU A 219 28.17 23.49 21.66
C GLU A 219 26.86 22.73 21.45
N GLU A 220 25.98 22.81 22.46
CA GLU A 220 24.63 22.25 22.44
C GLU A 220 23.76 23.07 21.48
N ILE A 221 23.38 22.49 20.35
CA ILE A 221 22.45 23.13 19.39
C ILE A 221 21.02 22.82 19.86
N ASP A 222 20.31 23.84 20.36
CA ASP A 222 18.88 23.76 20.69
C ASP A 222 18.03 23.73 19.40
N PRO A 223 17.27 22.66 19.13
CA PRO A 223 16.51 22.50 17.89
C PRO A 223 15.28 23.41 17.77
N PHE A 224 14.97 24.26 18.76
CA PHE A 224 13.82 25.16 18.73
C PHE A 224 14.17 26.66 18.63
N ASN A 225 15.44 27.01 18.47
CA ASN A 225 15.85 28.41 18.32
C ASN A 225 15.79 28.85 16.84
N PHE A 226 14.70 29.52 16.44
CA PHE A 226 14.61 30.21 15.14
C PHE A 226 15.06 31.66 15.29
N PRO A 227 16.09 32.13 14.57
CA PRO A 227 16.46 33.53 14.60
C PRO A 227 15.41 34.39 13.88
N THR A 228 14.66 35.19 14.64
CA THR A 228 13.86 36.30 14.12
C THR A 228 14.81 37.42 13.69
N ASN A 229 14.98 37.61 12.38
CA ASN A 229 15.74 38.74 11.88
C ASN A 229 14.81 39.94 11.65
N THR A 230 14.72 40.80 12.66
CA THR A 230 14.31 42.20 12.50
C THR A 230 15.56 43.07 12.46
N ASN A 231 15.86 43.70 11.31
CA ASN A 231 15.99 45.16 11.32
C ASN A 231 16.04 45.79 9.92
N LYS A 232 15.27 46.88 9.80
CA LYS A 232 15.51 48.04 8.93
C LYS A 232 16.96 48.54 9.19
N ASP A 233 17.72 49.08 8.26
CA ASP A 233 17.49 50.38 7.64
C ASP A 233 18.57 50.68 6.58
N SER A 234 18.15 51.41 5.55
CA SER A 234 18.86 52.45 4.77
C SER A 234 20.28 52.20 4.24
N GLN A 235 20.45 52.26 2.92
CA GLN A 235 20.93 53.47 2.19
C GLN A 235 21.15 53.15 0.70
N SER A 236 20.59 53.99 -0.19
CA SER A 236 21.11 54.17 -1.56
C SER A 236 22.44 54.97 -1.48
N PRO A 237 23.29 54.96 -2.52
CA PRO A 237 23.13 56.03 -3.52
C PRO A 237 23.70 55.77 -4.94
N PHE A 238 23.24 56.62 -5.90
CA PHE A 238 23.76 56.94 -7.26
C PHE A 238 23.84 55.77 -8.29
N SER A 239 23.38 55.90 -9.54
CA SER A 239 23.08 57.05 -10.39
C SER A 239 22.16 56.64 -11.55
#